data_AF-A0A813JW66-F1
#
_entry.id   AF-A0A813JW66-F1
#
_cell.length_a   1.000
_cell.length_b   1.000
_cell.length_c   1.000
_cell.angle_alpha   90.00
_cell.angle_beta   90.00
_cell.angle_gamma   90.00
#
_symmetry.space_group_name_H-M   'P 1'
#
loop_
_entity.id
_entity.type
_entity.pdbx_description
1 polymer ?
#
loop_
_entity_poly.entity_id
_entity_poly.type
_entity_poly.pdbx_seq_one_letter_code
_entity_poly.pdbx_strand_id
1 'polypeptide(L)'
;MDKEQGFGKYKKYDESMGPFPETFDFANQLKLTEEQVNQSYEHQLPFHMKVEGNAKPRFSTNWERSVAYHHGLYFPETYTTTKTADDIRLAVANFSEKVHQDAPKDACKYLQIEEFRCLNVYQFETQPAVAAKKCNKWFDELQKCQWDQTKFNSGTTYIEGPQMRRRRAYVFYPDFKYA
;
A
#
# COMPACT_ATOMS: atom_id res chain seq x y z
N MET A 1 -15.24 25.55 -6.00
CA MET A 1 -14.61 26.80 -6.49
C MET A 1 -15.12 27.22 -7.88
N ASP A 2 -14.72 26.62 -9.02
CA ASP A 2 -15.10 27.12 -10.36
C ASP A 2 -16.62 27.11 -10.65
N LYS A 3 -17.29 26.01 -10.31
CA LYS A 3 -18.75 25.84 -10.45
C LYS A 3 -19.54 26.71 -9.45
N GLU A 4 -19.08 26.73 -8.20
CA GLU A 4 -19.71 27.49 -7.11
C GLU A 4 -19.59 29.00 -7.30
N GLN A 5 -18.49 29.46 -7.93
CA GLN A 5 -18.21 30.86 -8.18
C GLN A 5 -18.56 31.29 -9.62
N GLY A 6 -19.14 30.38 -10.43
CA GLY A 6 -19.68 30.69 -11.76
C GLY A 6 -18.63 31.09 -12.80
N PHE A 7 -17.36 30.74 -12.62
CA PHE A 7 -16.28 31.16 -13.50
C PHE A 7 -16.28 30.46 -14.86
N GLY A 8 -16.82 29.24 -14.96
CA GLY A 8 -17.00 28.51 -16.22
C GLY A 8 -15.69 28.25 -16.98
N LYS A 9 -14.56 28.18 -16.28
CA LYS A 9 -13.23 28.02 -16.92
C LYS A 9 -12.90 26.56 -17.22
N TYR A 10 -13.48 25.62 -16.49
CA TYR A 10 -13.29 24.20 -16.74
C TYR A 10 -14.43 23.67 -17.61
N LYS A 11 -14.07 23.02 -18.74
CA LYS A 11 -15.03 22.28 -19.54
C LYS A 11 -15.57 21.13 -18.70
N LYS A 12 -16.89 21.12 -18.50
CA LYS A 12 -17.62 20.17 -17.66
C LYS A 12 -17.46 18.74 -18.20
N TYR A 13 -16.50 17.99 -17.66
CA TYR A 13 -16.55 16.53 -17.64
C TYR A 13 -17.01 16.17 -16.23
N ASP A 14 -18.31 15.88 -16.09
CA ASP A 14 -18.90 15.53 -14.81
C ASP A 14 -18.60 14.04 -14.56
N GLU A 15 -17.36 13.75 -14.17
CA GLU A 15 -16.90 12.38 -13.90
C GLU A 15 -17.77 11.71 -12.81
N SER A 16 -18.36 12.51 -11.91
CA SER A 16 -19.07 12.05 -10.73
C SER A 16 -20.44 11.39 -10.96
N MET A 17 -21.03 11.51 -12.16
CA MET A 17 -22.38 11.01 -12.42
C MET A 17 -22.37 9.85 -13.42
N GLY A 18 -22.29 8.64 -12.89
CA GLY A 18 -22.65 7.45 -13.65
C GLY A 18 -24.14 7.49 -14.06
N PRO A 19 -24.52 6.85 -15.18
CA PRO A 19 -25.87 6.90 -15.72
C PRO A 19 -26.89 6.09 -14.90
N PHE A 20 -26.46 5.34 -13.89
CA PHE A 20 -27.31 4.48 -13.09
C PHE A 20 -27.71 5.13 -11.76
N PRO A 21 -28.88 4.78 -11.19
CA PRO A 21 -29.27 5.20 -9.84
C PRO A 21 -28.23 4.79 -8.78
N GLU A 22 -28.23 5.45 -7.61
CA GLU A 22 -27.33 5.16 -6.46
C GLU A 22 -27.34 3.68 -6.03
N THR A 23 -28.39 2.92 -6.37
CA THR A 23 -28.46 1.47 -6.11
C THR A 23 -27.44 0.65 -6.91
N PHE A 24 -26.79 1.23 -7.93
CA PHE A 24 -25.79 0.59 -8.80
C PHE A 24 -24.42 1.30 -8.71
N ASP A 25 -24.03 1.73 -7.51
CA ASP A 25 -22.75 2.41 -7.26
C ASP A 25 -21.53 1.68 -7.84
N PHE A 26 -21.51 0.34 -7.83
CA PHE A 26 -20.42 -0.43 -8.43
C PHE A 26 -20.29 -0.21 -9.95
N ALA A 27 -21.40 -0.17 -10.69
CA ALA A 27 -21.39 0.08 -12.12
C ALA A 27 -21.05 1.54 -12.44
N ASN A 28 -21.49 2.47 -11.60
CA ASN A 28 -21.13 3.88 -11.69
C ASN A 28 -19.63 4.10 -11.44
N GLN A 29 -19.04 3.40 -10.46
CA GLN A 29 -17.60 3.43 -10.17
C GLN A 29 -16.73 2.86 -11.31
N LEU A 30 -17.21 1.83 -12.02
CA LEU A 30 -16.49 1.30 -13.19
C LEU A 30 -16.45 2.31 -14.35
N LYS A 31 -17.58 2.95 -14.65
CA LYS A 31 -17.64 3.97 -15.72
C LYS A 31 -16.79 5.20 -15.40
N LEU A 32 -16.77 5.61 -14.12
CA LEU A 32 -15.89 6.65 -13.57
C LEU A 32 -14.41 6.44 -13.93
N THR A 33 -13.93 5.19 -13.98
CA THR A 33 -12.51 4.89 -14.30
C THR A 33 -12.18 5.01 -15.79
N GLU A 34 -13.15 4.88 -16.70
CA GLU A 34 -12.93 4.96 -18.15
C GLU A 34 -12.85 6.39 -18.67
N GLU A 35 -13.55 7.34 -18.01
CA GLU A 35 -13.65 8.74 -18.43
C GLU A 35 -12.80 9.70 -17.57
N GLN A 36 -11.98 9.18 -16.65
CA GLN A 36 -11.18 9.98 -15.71
C GLN A 36 -10.08 10.80 -16.41
N VAL A 37 -10.22 12.12 -16.42
CA VAL A 37 -9.26 13.09 -16.99
C VAL A 37 -8.10 13.34 -16.03
N ASN A 38 -8.36 13.33 -14.72
CA ASN A 38 -7.33 13.49 -13.69
C ASN A 38 -7.01 12.16 -13.01
N GLN A 39 -5.76 11.69 -13.09
CA GLN A 39 -5.28 10.46 -12.45
C GLN A 39 -4.25 10.74 -11.35
N SER A 40 -4.20 11.97 -10.84
CA SER A 40 -3.34 12.33 -9.72
C SER A 40 -3.75 11.58 -8.44
N TYR A 41 -2.76 11.39 -7.55
CA TYR A 41 -2.99 10.75 -6.25
C TYR A 41 -4.07 11.44 -5.42
N GLU A 42 -4.10 12.78 -5.43
CA GLU A 42 -5.09 13.58 -4.71
C GLU A 42 -6.50 13.42 -5.25
N HIS A 43 -6.64 13.24 -6.58
CA HIS A 43 -7.93 12.92 -7.19
C HIS A 43 -8.39 11.51 -6.83
N GLN A 44 -7.46 10.55 -6.72
CA GLN A 44 -7.78 9.16 -6.43
C GLN A 44 -8.07 8.88 -4.95
N LEU A 45 -7.49 9.66 -4.03
CA LEU A 45 -7.63 9.50 -2.58
C LEU A 45 -9.09 9.44 -2.09
N PRO A 46 -9.98 10.40 -2.44
CA PRO A 46 -11.37 10.42 -2.00
C PRO A 46 -12.19 9.18 -2.37
N PHE A 47 -11.85 8.52 -3.49
CA PHE A 47 -12.56 7.32 -3.94
C PHE A 47 -12.28 6.11 -3.06
N HIS A 48 -11.18 6.13 -2.33
CA HIS A 48 -10.75 5.00 -1.50
C HIS A 48 -10.74 5.34 -0.01
N MET A 49 -10.68 6.63 0.36
CA MET A 49 -10.42 7.07 1.73
C MET A 49 -11.10 8.41 2.04
N LYS A 50 -11.36 8.65 3.33
CA LYS A 50 -11.83 9.96 3.81
C LYS A 50 -10.63 10.90 3.96
N VAL A 51 -10.55 11.93 3.13
CA VAL A 51 -9.43 12.89 3.10
C VAL A 51 -9.27 13.65 4.43
N GLU A 52 -10.39 14.01 5.05
CA GLU A 52 -10.40 14.71 6.35
C GLU A 52 -10.07 13.81 7.56
N GLY A 53 -9.80 12.52 7.32
CA GLY A 53 -9.49 11.54 8.36
C GLY A 53 -10.71 10.89 9.00
N ASN A 54 -10.46 10.09 10.04
CA ASN A 54 -11.51 9.41 10.79
C ASN A 54 -12.21 10.37 11.77
N ALA A 55 -13.50 10.12 12.03
CA ALA A 55 -14.25 10.90 13.01
C ALA A 55 -13.68 10.70 14.43
N LYS A 56 -13.15 11.78 15.01
CA LYS A 56 -12.53 11.75 16.34
C LYS A 56 -13.60 11.54 17.43
N PRO A 57 -13.45 10.53 18.31
CA PRO A 57 -14.36 10.34 19.43
C PRO A 57 -14.27 11.49 20.42
N ARG A 58 -15.41 11.88 20.97
CA ARG A 58 -15.50 12.85 22.07
C ARG A 58 -15.58 12.09 23.38
N PHE A 59 -14.52 12.19 24.19
CA PHE A 59 -14.50 11.66 25.55
C PHE A 59 -14.97 12.74 26.52
N SER A 60 -15.80 12.36 27.50
CA SER A 60 -16.29 13.30 28.51
C SER A 60 -15.21 13.57 29.56
N THR A 61 -14.36 12.57 29.82
CA THR A 61 -13.31 12.63 30.83
C THR A 61 -11.98 12.09 30.31
N ASN A 62 -10.88 12.48 30.97
CA ASN A 62 -9.54 12.02 30.58
C ASN A 62 -9.31 10.54 30.89
N TRP A 63 -9.93 9.99 31.94
CA TRP A 63 -9.75 8.58 32.30
C TRP A 63 -10.39 7.66 31.25
N GLU A 64 -11.54 8.04 30.67
CA GLU A 64 -12.16 7.30 29.56
C GLU A 64 -11.20 7.19 28.37
N ARG A 65 -10.54 8.30 28.02
CA ARG A 65 -9.53 8.32 26.97
C ARG A 65 -8.35 7.42 27.30
N SER A 66 -7.85 7.47 28.55
CA SER A 66 -6.74 6.63 28.99
C SER A 66 -7.08 5.14 28.97
N VAL A 67 -8.30 4.78 29.38
CA VAL A 67 -8.78 3.39 29.32
C VAL A 67 -8.95 2.95 27.87
N ALA A 68 -9.54 3.78 27.01
CA ALA A 68 -9.69 3.48 25.59
C ALA A 68 -8.32 3.31 24.89
N TYR A 69 -7.35 4.16 25.23
CA TYR A 69 -5.97 4.04 24.73
C TYR A 69 -5.30 2.74 25.22
N HIS A 70 -5.41 2.45 26.51
CA HIS A 70 -4.83 1.26 27.12
C HIS A 70 -5.36 -0.05 26.51
N HIS A 71 -6.65 -0.10 26.18
CA HIS A 71 -7.27 -1.27 25.54
C HIS A 71 -7.13 -1.29 24.01
N GLY A 72 -6.39 -0.37 23.41
CA GLY A 72 -6.21 -0.32 21.96
C GLY A 72 -7.50 0.01 21.18
N LEU A 73 -8.44 0.72 21.82
CA LEU A 73 -9.68 1.19 21.20
C LEU A 73 -9.55 2.63 20.69
N TYR A 74 -8.54 3.37 21.15
CA TYR A 74 -8.27 4.76 20.76
C TYR A 74 -6.79 4.95 20.44
N PHE A 75 -6.49 5.34 19.20
CA PHE A 75 -5.15 5.70 18.75
C PHE A 75 -5.16 7.13 18.22
N PRO A 76 -4.49 8.09 18.88
CA PRO A 76 -4.55 9.49 18.46
C PRO A 76 -4.01 9.70 17.04
N GLU A 77 -3.03 8.89 16.59
CA GLU A 77 -2.50 8.98 15.23
C GLU A 77 -3.53 8.63 14.15
N THR A 78 -4.58 7.87 14.47
CA THR A 78 -5.60 7.45 13.48
C THR A 78 -6.60 8.54 13.08
N TYR A 79 -6.59 9.67 13.79
CA TYR A 79 -7.50 10.79 13.57
C TYR A 79 -6.82 12.00 12.91
N THR A 80 -5.72 11.76 12.20
CA THR A 80 -5.03 12.76 11.38
C THR A 80 -5.61 12.81 9.98
N THR A 81 -5.33 13.91 9.28
CA THR A 81 -5.66 14.07 7.85
C THR A 81 -4.80 13.15 7.00
N THR A 82 -5.30 12.71 5.85
CA THR A 82 -4.52 11.90 4.91
C THR A 82 -3.31 12.67 4.39
N LYS A 83 -2.16 12.00 4.29
CA LYS A 83 -0.91 12.57 3.76
C LYS A 83 -1.04 12.91 2.27
N THR A 84 -0.41 14.01 1.85
CA THR A 84 -0.31 14.37 0.43
C THR A 84 0.71 13.49 -0.30
N ALA A 85 0.70 13.52 -1.63
CA ALA A 85 1.68 12.78 -2.43
C ALA A 85 3.12 13.21 -2.13
N ASP A 86 3.35 14.50 -1.87
CA ASP A 86 4.68 15.04 -1.60
C ASP A 86 5.17 14.66 -0.20
N ASP A 87 4.29 14.66 0.80
CA ASP A 87 4.61 14.18 2.15
C ASP A 87 5.07 12.71 2.10
N ILE A 88 4.38 11.88 1.31
CA ILE A 88 4.73 10.47 1.12
C ILE A 88 6.10 10.35 0.44
N ARG A 89 6.36 11.11 -0.62
CA ARG A 89 7.66 11.08 -1.33
C ARG A 89 8.81 11.50 -0.41
N LEU A 90 8.63 12.56 0.37
CA LEU A 90 9.63 13.03 1.32
C LEU A 90 9.89 12.01 2.43
N ALA A 91 8.83 11.41 2.98
CA ALA A 91 8.96 10.37 3.98
C ALA A 91 9.71 9.13 3.44
N VAL A 92 9.38 8.69 2.23
CA VAL A 92 10.02 7.55 1.57
C VAL A 92 11.47 7.85 1.22
N ALA A 93 11.77 9.06 0.73
CA ALA A 93 13.14 9.48 0.44
C ALA A 93 14.00 9.47 1.72
N ASN A 94 13.53 10.10 2.79
CA ASN A 94 14.21 10.11 4.08
C ASN A 94 14.42 8.70 4.67
N PHE A 95 13.46 7.81 4.49
CA PHE A 95 13.59 6.41 4.92
C PHE A 95 14.61 5.66 4.06
N SER A 96 14.57 5.84 2.74
CA SER A 96 15.50 5.20 1.82
C SER A 96 16.95 5.57 2.10
N GLU A 97 17.23 6.85 2.42
CA GLU A 97 18.57 7.31 2.79
C GLU A 97 19.06 6.62 4.07
N LYS A 98 18.22 6.51 5.10
CA LYS A 98 18.56 5.82 6.35
C LYS A 98 18.86 4.34 6.12
N VAL A 99 18.02 3.66 5.33
CA VAL A 99 18.23 2.24 4.99
C VAL A 99 19.53 2.05 4.19
N HIS A 100 19.84 2.96 3.26
CA HIS A 100 21.07 2.92 2.49
C HIS A 100 22.32 3.18 3.35
N GLN A 101 22.22 4.02 4.37
CA GLN A 101 23.31 4.30 5.32
C GLN A 101 23.55 3.13 6.27
N ASP A 102 22.50 2.43 6.72
CA ASP A 102 22.60 1.33 7.67
C ASP A 102 23.29 0.09 7.05
N ALA A 103 22.79 -0.39 5.91
CA ALA A 103 23.31 -1.60 5.27
C ALA A 103 23.37 -1.48 3.73
N PRO A 104 24.42 -0.86 3.16
CA PRO A 104 24.49 -0.61 1.72
C PRO A 104 24.55 -1.89 0.87
N LYS A 105 25.12 -2.97 1.43
CA LYS A 105 25.28 -4.29 0.78
C LYS A 105 24.12 -5.25 1.05
N ASP A 106 23.08 -4.79 1.73
CA ASP A 106 21.90 -5.62 1.95
C ASP A 106 21.11 -5.80 0.63
N ALA A 107 20.78 -7.05 0.32
CA ALA A 107 19.96 -7.40 -0.84
C ALA A 107 18.48 -7.04 -0.60
N CYS A 108 18.03 -7.07 0.66
CA CYS A 108 16.62 -6.97 1.02
C CYS A 108 16.14 -5.52 1.23
N LYS A 109 17.06 -4.56 1.20
CA LYS A 109 16.80 -3.13 1.47
C LYS A 109 15.65 -2.53 0.65
N TYR A 110 15.54 -2.86 -0.64
CA TYR A 110 14.50 -2.29 -1.50
C TYR A 110 13.11 -2.86 -1.19
N LEU A 111 13.03 -4.11 -0.71
CA LEU A 111 11.77 -4.69 -0.25
C LEU A 111 11.27 -3.95 1.00
N GLN A 112 12.18 -3.60 1.91
CA GLN A 112 11.86 -2.81 3.09
C GLN A 112 11.38 -1.39 2.73
N ILE A 113 12.02 -0.76 1.74
CA ILE A 113 11.61 0.56 1.24
C ILE A 113 10.24 0.49 0.57
N GLU A 114 9.97 -0.54 -0.23
CA GLU A 114 8.68 -0.71 -0.90
C GLU A 114 7.54 -1.06 0.07
N GLU A 115 7.82 -1.82 1.13
CA GLU A 115 6.88 -2.01 2.24
C GLU A 115 6.51 -0.67 2.87
N PHE A 116 7.50 0.13 3.24
CA PHE A 116 7.30 1.45 3.84
C PHE A 116 6.54 2.40 2.91
N ARG A 117 6.88 2.39 1.61
CA ARG A 117 6.18 3.16 0.58
C ARG A 117 4.72 2.74 0.47
N CYS A 118 4.46 1.43 0.40
CA CYS A 118 3.12 0.88 0.32
C CYS A 118 2.26 1.32 1.53
N LEU A 119 2.81 1.23 2.74
CA LEU A 119 2.11 1.63 3.97
C LEU A 119 1.72 3.11 3.94
N ASN A 120 2.61 3.99 3.48
CA ASN A 120 2.32 5.43 3.38
C ASN A 120 1.31 5.75 2.28
N VAL A 121 1.39 5.11 1.11
CA VAL A 121 0.42 5.28 0.02
C VAL A 121 -0.99 4.88 0.47
N TYR A 122 -1.11 3.82 1.26
CA TYR A 122 -2.38 3.36 1.81
C TYR A 122 -2.75 3.98 3.16
N GLN A 123 -2.08 5.06 3.57
CA GLN A 123 -2.42 5.84 4.76
C GLN A 123 -2.52 4.98 6.04
N PHE A 124 -1.47 4.20 6.33
CA PHE A 124 -1.45 3.28 7.48
C PHE A 124 -1.81 3.93 8.82
N GLU A 125 -1.55 5.23 8.99
CA GLU A 125 -1.91 5.98 10.20
C GLU A 125 -3.43 6.01 10.38
N THR A 126 -4.19 6.31 9.33
CA THR A 126 -5.66 6.39 9.42
C THR A 126 -6.33 5.03 9.26
N GLN A 127 -5.78 4.13 8.45
CA GLN A 127 -6.38 2.82 8.15
C GLN A 127 -5.34 1.68 8.17
N PRO A 128 -4.85 1.28 9.36
CA PRO A 128 -3.79 0.29 9.48
C PRO A 128 -4.19 -1.08 8.92
N ALA A 129 -5.44 -1.50 9.09
CA ALA A 129 -5.92 -2.81 8.61
C ALA A 129 -5.93 -2.92 7.08
N VAL A 130 -6.33 -1.85 6.38
CA VAL A 130 -6.37 -1.82 4.91
C VAL A 130 -4.94 -1.78 4.35
N ALA A 131 -4.09 -0.93 4.92
CA ALA A 131 -2.68 -0.85 4.54
C ALA A 131 -1.97 -2.19 4.76
N ALA A 132 -2.13 -2.82 5.93
CA ALA A 132 -1.55 -4.14 6.21
C ALA A 132 -1.99 -5.19 5.18
N LYS A 133 -3.29 -5.27 4.85
CA LYS A 133 -3.79 -6.22 3.85
C LYS A 133 -3.14 -6.06 2.47
N LYS A 134 -2.81 -4.82 2.07
CA LYS A 134 -2.18 -4.53 0.78
C LYS A 134 -0.67 -4.73 0.79
N CYS A 135 -0.02 -4.41 1.91
CA CYS A 135 1.43 -4.33 2.02
C CYS A 135 2.10 -5.57 2.61
N ASN A 136 1.33 -6.49 3.22
CA ASN A 136 1.88 -7.73 3.80
C ASN A 136 2.65 -8.60 2.79
N LYS A 137 2.36 -8.47 1.48
CA LYS A 137 3.14 -9.13 0.43
C LYS A 137 4.61 -8.72 0.44
N TRP A 138 4.91 -7.45 0.71
CA TRP A 138 6.29 -6.95 0.72
C TRP A 138 7.02 -7.41 1.98
N PHE A 139 6.31 -7.49 3.10
CA PHE A 139 6.84 -8.05 4.32
C PHE A 139 7.18 -9.55 4.17
N ASP A 140 6.30 -10.33 3.53
CA ASP A 140 6.57 -11.75 3.24
C ASP A 140 7.80 -11.93 2.34
N GLU A 141 7.93 -11.14 1.27
CA GLU A 141 9.12 -11.16 0.42
C GLU A 141 10.38 -10.69 1.15
N LEU A 142 10.27 -9.71 2.05
CA LEU A 142 11.37 -9.27 2.90
C LEU A 142 11.87 -10.41 3.79
N GLN A 143 10.96 -11.15 4.44
CA GLN A 143 11.32 -12.29 5.30
C GLN A 143 11.99 -13.41 4.51
N LYS A 144 11.49 -13.73 3.30
CA LYS A 144 12.14 -14.70 2.40
C LYS A 144 13.54 -14.26 2.01
N CYS A 145 13.70 -13.00 1.63
CA CYS A 145 15.00 -12.46 1.25
C CYS A 145 16.01 -12.50 2.41
N GLN A 146 15.58 -12.16 3.63
CA GLN A 146 16.44 -12.22 4.82
C GLN A 146 16.92 -13.65 5.10
N TRP A 147 16.04 -14.64 4.92
CA TRP A 147 16.41 -16.04 5.01
C TRP A 147 17.41 -16.43 3.92
N ASP A 148 17.17 -16.05 2.67
CA ASP A 148 18.05 -16.37 1.55
C ASP A 148 19.44 -15.76 1.70
N GLN A 149 19.52 -14.52 2.17
CA GLN A 149 20.78 -13.84 2.47
C GLN A 149 21.53 -14.53 3.61
N THR A 150 20.83 -14.94 4.67
CA THR A 150 21.42 -15.68 5.79
C THR A 150 21.93 -17.04 5.34
N LYS A 151 21.15 -17.75 4.51
CA LYS A 151 21.52 -19.03 3.92
C LYS A 151 22.78 -18.90 3.06
N PHE A 152 22.83 -17.87 2.23
CA PHE A 152 23.98 -17.58 1.37
C PHE A 152 25.24 -17.27 2.20
N ASN A 153 25.12 -16.41 3.20
CA ASN A 153 26.26 -16.02 4.05
C ASN A 153 26.78 -17.15 4.95
N SER A 154 25.89 -18.03 5.40
CA SER A 154 26.24 -19.20 6.23
C SER A 154 26.69 -20.43 5.44
N GLY A 155 26.54 -20.40 4.10
CA GLY A 155 26.84 -21.55 3.24
C GLY A 155 25.92 -22.76 3.46
N THR A 156 24.70 -22.54 3.94
CA THR A 156 23.77 -23.64 4.23
C THR A 156 23.17 -24.19 2.93
N THR A 157 23.37 -25.49 2.71
CA THR A 157 22.92 -26.22 1.51
C THR A 157 22.25 -27.53 1.91
N TYR A 158 21.62 -28.20 0.95
CA TYR A 158 21.02 -29.52 1.14
C TYR A 158 21.49 -30.47 0.02
N ILE A 159 21.49 -31.78 0.31
CA ILE A 159 21.83 -32.81 -0.69
C ILE A 159 20.60 -33.05 -1.56
N GLU A 160 20.72 -32.77 -2.85
CA GLU A 160 19.64 -33.06 -3.81
C GLU A 160 19.56 -34.56 -4.11
N GLY A 161 18.35 -35.09 -4.28
CA GLY A 161 18.14 -36.46 -4.72
C GLY A 161 18.52 -36.69 -6.18
N PRO A 162 18.61 -37.95 -6.62
CA PRO A 162 18.85 -38.27 -8.03
C PRO A 162 17.73 -37.73 -8.92
N GLN A 163 18.07 -37.39 -10.17
CA GLN A 163 17.07 -36.90 -11.12
C GLN A 163 15.95 -37.92 -11.34
N MET A 164 14.71 -37.46 -11.25
CA MET A 164 13.55 -38.31 -11.48
C MET A 164 13.51 -38.81 -12.93
N ARG A 165 13.26 -40.12 -13.11
CA ARG A 165 13.21 -40.79 -14.43
C ARG A 165 12.23 -40.14 -15.42
N ARG A 166 11.14 -39.52 -14.93
CA ARG A 166 10.15 -38.78 -15.73
C ARG A 166 10.13 -37.28 -15.38
N ARG A 167 11.28 -36.63 -15.38
CA ARG A 167 11.37 -35.17 -15.17
C ARG A 167 10.70 -34.38 -16.30
N ARG A 168 10.82 -34.85 -17.54
CA ARG A 168 10.16 -34.25 -18.70
C ARG A 168 8.76 -34.82 -18.87
N ALA A 169 7.77 -33.97 -19.11
CA ALA A 169 6.40 -34.41 -19.42
C ALA A 169 6.35 -35.20 -20.74
N TYR A 170 7.17 -34.79 -21.73
CA TYR A 170 7.32 -35.46 -23.02
C TYR A 170 8.80 -35.54 -23.42
N VAL A 171 9.17 -36.57 -24.19
CA VAL A 171 10.58 -36.84 -24.58
C VAL A 171 11.22 -35.66 -25.30
N PHE A 172 10.47 -34.99 -26.17
CA PHE A 172 10.92 -33.84 -26.95
C PHE A 172 10.84 -32.51 -26.20
N TYR A 173 10.23 -32.49 -25.01
CA TYR A 173 10.12 -31.24 -24.25
C TYR A 173 11.50 -30.80 -23.74
N PRO A 174 11.89 -29.53 -23.92
CA PRO A 174 13.18 -29.04 -23.48
C PRO A 174 13.30 -29.12 -21.96
N ASP A 175 14.50 -29.48 -21.51
CA ASP A 175 14.79 -29.65 -20.09
C ASP A 175 15.52 -28.43 -19.55
N PHE A 176 14.75 -27.41 -19.19
CA PHE A 176 15.30 -26.19 -18.59
C PHE A 176 16.04 -26.52 -17.31
N LYS A 177 17.29 -26.06 -17.20
CA LYS A 177 18.09 -26.19 -15.98
C LYS A 177 17.80 -24.99 -15.10
N TYR A 178 17.43 -25.25 -13.85
CA TYR A 178 17.24 -24.25 -12.81
C TYR A 178 18.40 -24.35 -11.83
N ALA A 179 18.84 -23.20 -11.31
CA ALA A 179 19.89 -23.09 -10.33
C ALA A 179 19.34 -23.28 -8.90
#